data_AF-A0A520PCW7-F1
#
_entry.id   AF-A0A520PCW7-F1
#
_cell.length_a   1.000
_cell.length_b   1.000
_cell.length_c   1.000
_cell.angle_alpha   90.00
_cell.angle_beta   90.00
_cell.angle_gamma   90.00
#
_symmetry.space_group_name_H-M   'P 1'
#
loop_
_entity.id
_entity.type
_entity.pdbx_description
1 polymer ?
#
loop_
_entity_poly.entity_id
_entity_poly.type
_entity_poly.pdbx_seq_one_letter_code
_entity_poly.pdbx_strand_id
1 'polypeptide(L)' 'MFNVLVNSEYDILFNDLKAKSPDSFDLTMVDFSSPDEKLNTLLCTTDSIIGRVNLSDGQYE' A
#
# COMPACT_ATOMS: atom_id res chain seq x y z
N MET A 1 -3.21 13.10 7.94
CA MET A 1 -3.83 12.60 6.70
C MET A 1 -3.75 11.09 6.75
N PHE A 2 -4.73 10.35 6.23
CA PHE A 2 -4.71 8.88 6.31
C PHE A 2 -3.73 8.35 5.26
N ASN A 3 -2.59 7.82 5.71
CA ASN A 3 -1.47 7.42 4.88
C ASN A 3 -1.65 5.99 4.38
N VAL A 4 -1.79 5.83 3.07
CA VAL A 4 -2.06 4.54 2.45
C VAL A 4 -0.94 4.17 1.49
N LEU A 5 -0.34 3.01 1.73
CA LEU A 5 0.56 2.39 0.76
C LEU A 5 -0.25 1.53 -0.20
N VAL A 6 0.01 1.68 -1.50
CA VAL A 6 -0.64 0.90 -2.55
C VAL A 6 0.43 0.13 -3.32
N ASN A 7 0.28 -1.20 -3.40
CA ASN A 7 1.20 -2.02 -4.19
C ASN A 7 1.14 -1.62 -5.68
N SER A 8 2.28 -1.68 -6.36
CA SER A 8 2.45 -1.31 -7.76
C SER A 8 1.55 -2.09 -8.72
N GLU A 9 1.11 -3.29 -8.33
CA GLU A 9 0.13 -4.10 -9.06
C GLU A 9 -1.29 -3.47 -9.12
N TYR A 10 -1.56 -2.43 -8.33
CA TYR A 10 -2.86 -1.73 -8.26
C TYR A 10 -2.78 -0.27 -8.79
N ASP A 11 -1.96 -0.01 -9.82
CA ASP A 11 -1.76 1.31 -10.41
C ASP A 11 -3.06 2.00 -10.89
N ILE A 12 -3.99 1.23 -11.47
CA ILE A 12 -5.30 1.75 -11.91
C ILE A 12 -6.08 2.27 -10.70
N LEU A 13 -6.15 1.51 -9.60
CA LEU A 13 -6.83 1.93 -8.38
C LEU A 13 -6.18 3.17 -7.77
N PHE A 14 -4.84 3.20 -7.73
CA PHE A 14 -4.09 4.36 -7.25
C PHE A 14 -4.47 5.64 -8.00
N ASN A 15 -4.47 5.58 -9.34
CA ASN A 15 -4.81 6.73 -10.18
C ASN A 15 -6.27 7.16 -10.02
N ASP A 16 -7.18 6.19 -9.91
CA ASP A 16 -8.61 6.45 -9.69
C ASP A 16 -8.87 7.15 -8.37
N LEU A 17 -8.26 6.68 -7.27
CA LEU A 17 -8.41 7.29 -5.95
C LEU A 17 -7.83 8.70 -5.93
N LYS A 18 -6.67 8.91 -6.56
CA LYS A 18 -6.03 10.22 -6.66
C LYS A 18 -6.85 11.21 -7.49
N ALA A 19 -7.54 10.75 -8.53
CA ALA A 19 -8.38 11.61 -9.38
C ALA A 19 -9.73 11.94 -8.73
N LYS A 20 -10.35 10.98 -8.05
CA LYS A 20 -11.71 11.13 -7.48
C LYS A 20 -11.72 11.72 -6.08
N SER A 21 -10.66 11.50 -5.31
CA SER A 21 -10.58 11.86 -3.88
C SER A 21 -9.16 12.29 -3.46
N PRO A 22 -8.56 13.31 -4.13
CA PRO A 22 -7.16 13.71 -3.90
C PRO A 22 -6.85 14.12 -2.45
N ASP A 23 -7.83 14.66 -1.73
CA ASP A 23 -7.66 15.18 -0.37
C ASP A 23 -8.08 14.18 0.72
N SER A 24 -8.55 12.99 0.34
CA SER A 24 -9.03 11.98 1.30
C SER A 24 -7.92 11.11 1.87
N PHE A 25 -6.87 10.85 1.08
CA PHE A 25 -5.80 9.90 1.40
C PHE A 25 -4.45 10.45 0.95
N ASP A 26 -3.42 10.23 1.76
CA ASP A 26 -2.04 10.38 1.31
C ASP A 26 -1.60 9.05 0.69
N LEU A 27 -1.64 8.97 -0.64
CA LEU A 27 -1.40 7.75 -1.38
C LEU A 27 0.07 7.67 -1.82
N THR A 28 0.77 6.63 -1.40
CA THR A 28 2.12 6.30 -1.88
C THR A 28 2.12 4.95 -2.57
N MET A 29 2.57 4.92 -3.81
CA MET A 29 2.75 3.68 -4.56
C MET A 29 4.11 3.06 -4.25
N VAL A 30 4.12 1.76 -3.97
CA VAL A 30 5.31 1.00 -3.54
C VAL A 30 5.36 -0.36 -4.21
N ASP A 31 6.55 -0.94 -4.31
CA ASP A 31 6.73 -2.32 -4.74
C ASP A 31 7.10 -3.18 -3.52
N PHE A 32 6.16 -4.02 -3.06
CA PHE A 32 6.39 -4.90 -1.91
C PHE A 32 7.24 -6.13 -2.25
N SER A 33 7.52 -6.41 -3.52
CA SER A 33 8.33 -7.56 -3.92
C SER A 33 9.82 -7.38 -3.65
N SER A 34 10.26 -6.12 -3.53
CA SER A 34 11.67 -5.75 -3.37
C SER A 34 11.85 -4.86 -2.13
N PRO A 35 11.84 -5.44 -0.91
CA PRO A 35 11.90 -4.66 0.31
C PRO A 35 13.24 -3.94 0.48
N ASP A 36 13.17 -2.65 0.79
CA ASP A 36 14.33 -1.79 1.08
C ASP A 36 14.11 -0.97 2.36
N GLU A 37 15.15 -0.24 2.79
CA GLU A 37 15.11 0.57 4.01
C GLU A 37 14.04 1.68 3.94
N LYS A 38 13.79 2.21 2.74
CA LYS A 38 12.76 3.21 2.49
C LYS A 38 11.37 2.62 2.71
N LEU A 39 11.10 1.43 2.18
CA LEU A 39 9.85 0.71 2.36
C LEU A 39 9.63 0.37 3.83
N ASN A 40 10.67 -0.09 4.54
CA ASN A 40 10.58 -0.34 5.99
C ASN A 40 10.18 0.91 6.76
N THR A 41 10.74 2.07 6.41
CA THR A 41 10.37 3.35 7.03
C THR A 41 8.89 3.70 6.78
N LEU A 42 8.42 3.52 5.54
CA LEU A 42 7.01 3.76 5.18
C LEU A 42 6.06 2.81 5.91
N LEU A 43 6.45 1.54 6.06
CA LEU A 43 5.67 0.52 6.79
C LEU A 43 5.51 0.87 8.27
N CYS A 44 6.48 1.55 8.88
CA CYS A 44 6.38 1.99 10.28
C CYS A 44 5.41 3.17 10.49
N THR A 45 5.06 3.91 9.43
CA THR A 45 4.26 5.15 9.55
C THR A 45 2.95 5.13 8.76
N THR A 46 2.65 4.05 8.04
CA THR A 46 1.41 3.93 7.26
C THR A 46 0.23 3.54 8.15
N ASP A 47 -0.95 4.09 7.82
CA ASP A 47 -2.19 3.72 8.49
C ASP A 47 -2.84 2.48 7.84
N SER A 48 -2.58 2.22 6.56
CA SER A 48 -3.17 1.11 5.82
C SER A 48 -2.37 0.71 4.59
N ILE A 49 -2.44 -0.57 4.22
CA ILE A 49 -1.79 -1.13 3.03
C ILE A 49 -2.85 -1.76 2.13
N ILE A 50 -2.83 -1.38 0.85
CA ILE A 50 -3.60 -2.01 -0.22
C ILE A 50 -2.63 -2.86 -1.04
N GLY A 51 -2.77 -4.17 -0.94
CA GLY A 51 -1.93 -5.12 -1.64
C GLY A 51 -2.51 -6.52 -1.57
N ARG A 52 -1.97 -7.43 -2.37
CA ARG A 52 -2.31 -8.84 -2.25
C ARG A 52 -1.75 -9.42 -0.96
N VAL A 53 -2.61 -10.03 -0.15
CA VAL A 53 -2.18 -10.87 0.96
C VAL A 53 -1.92 -12.27 0.42
N ASN A 54 -0.66 -12.70 0.41
CA ASN A 54 -0.32 -14.09 0.14
C ASN A 54 -0.50 -14.89 1.42
N LEU A 55 -1.75 -15.26 1.69
CA LEU A 55 -2.09 -16.15 2.78
C LEU A 55 -1.60 -17.56 2.43
N SER A 56 -0.75 -18.13 3.28
CA SER A 56 -0.48 -19.56 3.26
C SER A 56 -1.36 -20.27 4.28
N ASP A 57 -1.63 -21.55 4.05
CA ASP A 57 -2.51 -22.35 4.93
C ASP A 57 -2.05 -22.31 6.40
N GLY A 58 -0.74 -22.18 6.66
CA GLY A 58 -0.16 -22.08 8.00
C GLY A 58 -0.38 -20.74 8.74
N GLN A 59 -1.08 -19.77 8.16
CA GLN A 59 -1.42 -18.51 8.84
C GLN A 59 -2.77 -18.55 9.58
N TYR A 60 -3.51 -19.67 9.45
CA TYR A 60 -4.78 -19.90 10.13
C TYR A 60 -4.67 -20.87 11.33
N GLU A 61 -3.47 -21.36 11.65
CA GLU A 61 -3.16 -22.15 12.86
C GLU A 61 -2.74 -21.26 14.03
#